data_AF-A0A097ANQ1-F1
#
_entry.id   AF-A0A097ANQ1-F1
#
_cell.length_a   1.000
_cell.length_b   1.000
_cell.length_c   1.000
_cell.angle_alpha   90.00
_cell.angle_beta   90.00
_cell.angle_gamma   90.00
#
_symmetry.space_group_name_H-M   'P 1'
#
loop_
_entity.id
_entity.type
_entity.pdbx_description
1 polymer ?
#
loop_
_entity_poly.entity_id
_entity_poly.type
_entity_poly.pdbx_seq_one_letter_code
_entity_poly.pdbx_strand_id
1 'polypeptide(L)' 'MCQKLVGEKYTEILHELVATAYGNAFGGHLMEGTIIFAAEFVISDYGDNKLEKVYDEKTGLQLWNI' A
#
# COMPACT_ATOMS: atom_id res chain seq x y z
N MET A 1 -3.06 14.82 2.94
CA MET A 1 -4.50 14.60 3.24
C MET A 1 -5.20 14.45 1.91
N CYS A 2 -5.43 13.22 1.46
CA CYS A 2 -6.11 12.96 0.20
C CYS A 2 -7.42 12.25 0.54
N GLN A 3 -8.55 12.91 0.28
CA GLN A 3 -9.89 12.37 0.46
C GLN A 3 -10.13 11.25 -0.56
N LYS A 4 -10.76 10.15 -0.15
CA LYS A 4 -11.26 9.11 -1.07
C LYS A 4 -12.78 9.10 -1.09
N LEU A 5 -13.31 8.99 -2.32
CA LEU A 5 -14.71 8.74 -2.62
C LEU A 5 -15.03 7.27 -2.29
N VAL A 6 -16.26 7.05 -1.84
CA VAL A 6 -16.84 5.75 -1.51
C VAL A 6 -16.84 4.85 -2.76
N GLY A 7 -16.06 3.76 -2.76
CA GLY A 7 -16.16 2.70 -3.78
C GLY A 7 -14.85 2.18 -4.40
N GLU A 8 -13.66 2.69 -4.05
CA GLU A 8 -12.41 2.25 -4.68
C GLU A 8 -11.54 1.29 -3.83
N LYS A 9 -10.84 0.39 -4.53
CA LYS A 9 -9.92 -0.62 -4.00
C LYS A 9 -8.81 0.02 -3.15
N TYR A 10 -8.52 -0.57 -1.99
CA TYR A 10 -7.43 -0.14 -1.12
C TYR A 10 -6.11 -0.84 -1.49
N THR A 11 -5.09 -0.08 -1.88
CA THR A 11 -3.70 -0.53 -2.06
C THR A 11 -2.74 0.24 -1.14
N GLU A 12 -3.17 0.52 0.09
CA GLU A 12 -2.49 1.49 0.98
C GLU A 12 -1.45 0.88 1.93
N ILE A 13 -0.96 -0.32 1.68
CA ILE A 13 0.10 -0.97 2.50
C ILE A 13 1.26 -1.48 1.66
N LEU A 14 1.35 -1.08 0.38
CA LEU A 14 2.41 -1.55 -0.49
C LEU A 14 3.73 -0.89 -0.09
N HIS A 15 4.70 -1.72 0.27
CA HIS A 15 6.07 -1.31 0.56
C HIS A 15 6.99 -1.84 -0.52
N GLU A 16 8.04 -1.09 -0.81
CA GLU A 16 9.06 -1.44 -1.80
C GLU A 16 10.45 -1.37 -1.18
N LEU A 17 11.36 -2.18 -1.70
CA LEU A 17 12.79 -2.04 -1.53
C LEU A 17 13.43 -1.75 -2.89
N VAL A 18 14.13 -0.64 -3.02
CA VAL A 18 14.84 -0.23 -4.23
C VAL A 18 16.34 -0.28 -3.99
N ALA A 19 17.05 -0.96 -4.89
CA ALA A 19 18.50 -0.96 -4.91
C ALA A 19 19.04 0.06 -5.92
N THR A 20 20.09 0.76 -5.53
CA THR A 20 20.82 1.69 -6.40
C THR A 20 21.93 0.97 -7.17
N ALA A 21 22.47 1.64 -8.20
CA ALA A 21 23.61 1.14 -8.96
C ALA A 21 24.88 0.88 -8.12
N TYR A 22 24.99 1.46 -6.91
CA TYR A 22 26.11 1.26 -5.98
C TYR A 22 25.89 0.09 -5.00
N GLY A 23 24.77 -0.63 -5.11
CA GLY A 23 24.41 -1.72 -4.22
C GLY A 23 23.76 -1.30 -2.90
N ASN A 24 23.55 0.00 -2.66
CA ASN A 24 22.78 0.46 -1.51
C ASN A 24 21.29 0.17 -1.73
N ALA A 25 20.60 -0.28 -0.68
CA ALA A 25 19.17 -0.54 -0.68
C ALA A 25 18.41 0.45 0.22
N PHE A 26 17.27 0.92 -0.27
CA PHE A 26 16.35 1.82 0.42
C PHE A 26 14.96 1.21 0.42
N GLY A 27 14.24 1.31 1.54
CA GLY A 27 12.89 0.75 1.64
C GLY A 27 11.92 1.67 2.35
N GLY A 28 10.64 1.49 2.07
CA GLY A 28 9.58 2.30 2.67
C GLY A 28 8.23 2.11 2.02
N HIS A 29 7.32 3.03 2.33
CA HIS A 29 5.99 3.08 1.73
C HIS A 29 6.08 3.49 0.26
N LEU A 30 5.40 2.76 -0.62
CA LEU A 30 5.30 3.16 -2.02
C LEU A 30 4.36 4.35 -2.13
N MET A 31 4.92 5.50 -2.48
CA MET A 31 4.17 6.75 -2.62
C MET A 31 3.60 6.90 -4.03
N GLU A 32 2.46 7.59 -4.13
CA GLU A 32 1.90 8.01 -5.42
C GLU A 32 2.93 8.84 -6.22
N GLY A 33 3.00 8.57 -7.53
CA GLY A 33 3.95 9.22 -8.43
C GLY A 33 5.30 8.50 -8.56
N THR A 34 5.57 7.44 -7.79
CA THR A 34 6.74 6.58 -8.04
C THR A 34 6.61 5.88 -9.39
N ILE A 35 7.62 6.06 -10.24
CA ILE A 35 7.66 5.47 -11.58
C ILE A 35 8.43 4.16 -11.52
N ILE A 36 7.73 3.06 -11.79
CA ILE A 36 8.31 1.72 -11.95
C ILE A 36 8.26 1.37 -13.44
N PHE A 37 9.41 1.15 -14.06
CA PHE A 37 9.49 0.83 -15.49
C PHE A 37 8.82 -0.51 -15.81
N ALA A 38 9.11 -1.54 -14.99
CA ALA A 38 8.49 -2.86 -15.08
C ALA A 38 8.47 -3.51 -13.70
N ALA A 39 7.42 -4.28 -13.42
CA ALA A 39 7.31 -5.10 -12.23
C ALA A 39 6.47 -6.35 -12.52
N GLU A 40 6.82 -7.43 -11.84
CA GLU A 40 6.05 -8.67 -11.84
C GLU A 40 5.35 -8.80 -10.48
N PHE A 41 4.04 -9.06 -10.50
CA PHE A 41 3.25 -9.17 -9.29
C PHE A 41 2.55 -10.53 -9.24
N VAL A 42 2.46 -11.08 -8.03
CA VAL A 42 1.56 -12.18 -7.71
C VAL A 42 0.42 -11.60 -6.87
N ILE A 43 -0.81 -11.72 -7.36
CA ILE A 43 -2.01 -11.23 -6.69
C ILE A 43 -2.90 -12.44 -6.39
N SER A 44 -3.27 -12.59 -5.12
CA SER A 44 -4.20 -13.63 -4.67
C SER A 44 -5.54 -13.00 -4.29
N ASP A 45 -6.63 -13.55 -4.83
CA ASP A 45 -7.98 -13.21 -4.42
C ASP A 45 -8.39 -14.05 -3.20
N TYR A 46 -8.96 -13.39 -2.19
CA TYR A 46 -9.44 -14.02 -0.95
C TYR A 46 -10.98 -14.09 -0.88
N GLY A 47 -11.68 -13.76 -1.96
CA GLY A 47 -13.13 -13.91 -2.10
C GLY A 47 -13.91 -13.00 -1.14
N ASP A 48 -14.89 -13.59 -0.43
CA ASP A 48 -15.79 -12.86 0.48
C ASP A 48 -15.16 -12.46 1.84
N ASN A 49 -13.91 -12.85 2.09
CA ASN A 49 -13.18 -12.46 3.30
C ASN A 49 -12.78 -10.98 3.25
N LYS A 50 -13.75 -10.11 3.49
CA LYS A 50 -13.56 -8.65 3.44
C LYS A 50 -12.77 -8.18 4.66
N LEU A 51 -11.57 -7.67 4.41
CA LEU A 51 -10.83 -6.86 5.37
C LEU A 51 -11.28 -5.40 5.23
N GLU A 52 -11.93 -4.88 6.25
CA GLU A 52 -12.35 -3.48 6.31
C GLU A 52 -11.27 -2.62 6.95
N LYS A 53 -11.04 -1.43 6.38
CA LYS A 53 -10.18 -0.42 6.98
C LYS A 53 -11.01 0.56 7.79
N VAL A 54 -10.57 0.84 9.02
CA VAL A 54 -11.14 1.85 9.92
C VAL A 54 -10.05 2.84 10.33
N TYR A 55 -10.42 4.11 10.44
CA TYR A 55 -9.53 5.14 10.94
C TYR A 55 -9.34 4.97 12.45
N ASP A 56 -8.11 4.79 12.89
CA ASP A 56 -7.75 4.75 14.30
C ASP A 56 -7.24 6.13 14.75
N GLU A 57 -8.01 6.81 15.59
CA GLU A 57 -7.68 8.18 16.04
C GLU A 57 -6.39 8.25 16.85
N LYS A 58 -6.02 7.15 17.53
CA LYS A 58 -4.82 7.10 18.38
C LYS A 58 -3.53 7.14 17.55
N THR A 59 -3.51 6.43 16.43
CA THR A 59 -2.36 6.35 15.53
C THR A 59 -2.46 7.30 14.34
N GLY A 60 -3.66 7.76 14.00
CA GLY A 60 -3.93 8.56 12.81
C GLY A 60 -3.88 7.73 11.51
N LEU A 61 -3.99 6.41 11.59
CA LEU A 61 -3.82 5.48 10.47
C LEU A 61 -5.13 4.78 10.08
N GLN A 62 -5.19 4.32 8.83
CA GLN A 62 -6.23 3.42 8.33
C GLN A 62 -5.80 1.96 8.59
N LEU A 63 -6.31 1.36 9.66
CA LEU A 63 -5.96 0.02 10.14
C LEU A 63 -7.06 -1.00 9.81
N TRP A 64 -6.73 -2.29 9.82
CA TRP A 64 -7.74 -3.33 9.68
C TRP A 64 -8.61 -3.40 10.93
N ASN A 65 -9.92 -3.54 10.73
CA ASN A 65 -10.87 -3.82 11.79
C ASN A 65 -10.87 -5.33 12.10
N ILE A 66 -9.96 -5.75 12.97
CA ILE A 66 -9.76 -7.13 13.42
C ILE A 66 -9.74 -7.21 14.95
#